data_AF-A0A531KJF4-F1
#
_entry.id   AF-A0A531KJF4-F1
#
_cell.length_a   1.000
_cell.length_b   1.000
_cell.length_c   1.000
_cell.angle_alpha   90.00
_cell.angle_beta   90.00
_cell.angle_gamma   90.00
#
_symmetry.space_group_name_H-M   'P 1'
#
loop_
_entity.id
_entity.type
_entity.pdbx_description
1 polymer ?
#
loop_
_entity_poly.entity_id
_entity_poly.type
_entity_poly.pdbx_seq_one_letter_code
_entity_poly.pdbx_strand_id
1 'polypeptide(L)' 'VESLARSIPAARFEVIAGAGHIPCVEQPERLAGLIRGFLNDMPRERT' A
#
# COMPACT_ATOMS: atom_id res chain seq x y z
N VAL A 1 6.03 -2.84 -13.08
CA VAL A 1 5.41 -2.88 -11.73
C VAL A 1 4.28 -1.86 -11.60
N GLU A 2 4.50 -0.58 -11.92
CA GLU A 2 3.43 0.43 -11.98
C GLU A 2 2.33 0.11 -13.00
N SER A 3 2.69 -0.44 -14.16
CA SER A 3 1.74 -0.83 -15.21
C SER A 3 0.70 -1.85 -14.71
N LEU A 4 1.09 -2.74 -13.79
CA LEU A 4 0.16 -3.70 -13.18
C LEU A 4 -0.87 -2.98 -12.31
N ALA A 5 -0.43 -2.07 -11.43
CA ALA A 5 -1.35 -1.27 -10.62
C ALA A 5 -2.33 -0.46 -11.49
N ARG A 6 -1.87 0.12 -12.61
CA ARG A 6 -2.73 0.84 -13.55
C ARG A 6 -3.80 -0.04 -14.23
N SER A 7 -3.59 -1.36 -14.29
CA SER A 7 -4.56 -2.29 -14.87
C SER A 7 -5.67 -2.72 -13.91
N ILE A 8 -5.53 -2.47 -12.61
CA ILE A 8 -6.49 -2.87 -11.58
C ILE A 8 -7.27 -1.64 -11.11
N PRO A 9 -8.61 -1.62 -11.26
CA PRO A 9 -9.43 -0.52 -10.76
C PRO A 9 -9.21 -0.28 -9.26
N ALA A 10 -9.10 1.00 -8.88
CA ALA A 10 -8.87 1.46 -7.50
C ALA A 10 -7.57 0.97 -6.82
N ALA A 11 -6.63 0.36 -7.56
CA ALA A 11 -5.33 0.02 -7.01
C ALA A 11 -4.43 1.26 -6.83
N ARG A 12 -3.60 1.24 -5.78
CA ARG A 12 -2.59 2.26 -5.49
C ARG A 12 -1.20 1.65 -5.60
N PHE A 13 -0.27 2.39 -6.20
CA PHE A 13 1.14 2.01 -6.25
C PHE A 13 1.97 2.93 -5.36
N GLU A 14 2.84 2.35 -4.54
CA GLU A 14 3.71 3.07 -3.60
C GLU A 14 5.10 2.44 -3.60
N VAL A 15 6.13 3.29 -3.52
CA VAL A 15 7.52 2.85 -3.40
C VAL A 15 7.98 3.08 -1.96
N ILE A 16 8.54 2.03 -1.34
CA ILE A 16 9.22 2.13 -0.05
C ILE A 16 10.72 2.23 -0.32
N ALA A 17 11.24 3.46 -0.42
CA ALA A 17 12.64 3.70 -0.72
C ALA A 17 13.55 3.07 0.34
N GLY A 18 14.58 2.35 -0.10
CA GLY A 18 15.54 1.69 0.79
C GLY A 18 15.07 0.38 1.42
N ALA A 19 13.86 -0.11 1.09
CA ALA A 19 13.47 -1.48 1.43
C ALA A 19 13.94 -2.45 0.34
N GLY A 20 14.32 -3.65 0.75
CA GLY A 20 14.71 -4.76 -0.09
C GLY A 20 13.52 -5.68 -0.37
N HIS A 21 13.69 -6.98 -0.09
CA HIS A 21 12.71 -7.99 -0.44
C HIS A 21 11.59 -8.12 0.59
N ILE A 22 11.85 -7.75 1.85
CA ILE A 22 10.93 -8.02 2.97
C ILE A 22 10.62 -6.71 3.71
N PRO A 23 9.86 -5.79 3.08
CA PRO A 23 9.58 -4.47 3.65
C PRO A 23 8.85 -4.52 4.99
N CYS A 24 8.10 -5.58 5.28
CA CYS A 24 7.43 -5.77 6.57
C CYS A 24 8.39 -6.04 7.74
N VAL A 25 9.62 -6.49 7.48
CA VAL A 25 10.67 -6.68 8.49
C VAL A 25 11.65 -5.51 8.47
N GLU A 26 11.98 -5.01 7.27
CA GLU A 26 12.99 -3.97 7.08
C GLU A 26 12.47 -2.56 7.43
N GLN A 27 11.21 -2.26 7.12
CA GLN A 27 10.57 -0.96 7.38
C GLN A 27 9.09 -1.13 7.79
N PRO A 28 8.81 -1.79 8.93
CA PRO A 28 7.46 -2.15 9.33
C PRO A 28 6.51 -0.96 9.48
N GLU A 29 6.97 0.15 10.06
CA GLU A 29 6.14 1.35 10.28
C GLU A 29 5.75 2.00 8.96
N ARG A 30 6.68 2.04 8.00
CA ARG A 30 6.42 2.63 6.68
C ARG A 30 5.39 1.81 5.92
N LEU A 31 5.55 0.49 5.88
CA LEU A 31 4.60 -0.40 5.23
C LEU A 31 3.22 -0.32 5.93
N ALA A 32 3.18 -0.44 7.26
CA ALA A 32 1.94 -0.41 8.02
C ALA A 32 1.20 0.92 7.86
N GLY A 33 1.93 2.05 7.79
CA GLY A 33 1.36 3.37 7.54
C GLY A 33 0.66 3.47 6.18
N LEU A 34 1.29 2.94 5.11
CA LEU A 34 0.69 2.90 3.78
C LEU A 34 -0.58 2.06 3.74
N ILE A 35 -0.57 0.88 4.36
CA ILE A 35 -1.74 -0.01 4.44
C ILE A 35 -2.87 0.67 5.22
N ARG A 36 -2.57 1.24 6.39
CA ARG A 36 -3.57 1.96 7.20
C ARG A 36 -4.16 3.16 6.46
N GLY A 37 -3.32 3.94 5.78
CA GLY A 37 -3.77 5.07 4.96
C GLY A 37 -4.74 4.62 3.87
N PHE A 38 -4.38 3.56 3.13
CA PHE A 38 -5.26 2.98 2.11
C PHE A 38 -6.61 2.53 2.70
N LEU A 39 -6.61 1.81 3.82
CA LEU A 39 -7.84 1.33 4.45
C LEU A 39 -8.73 2.48 4.98
N ASN A 40 -8.13 3.58 5.45
CA ASN A 40 -8.87 4.74 5.93
C ASN A 40 -9.54 5.54 4.81
N ASP A 41 -8.96 5.54 3.61
CA ASP A 41 -9.51 6.20 2.44
C ASP A 41 -10.65 5.38 1.79
N MET A 42 -10.76 4.09 2.13
CA MET A 42 -11.82 3.23 1.60
C MET A 42 -13.19 3.63 2.20
N PRO A 43 -14.27 3.64 1.39
CA PRO A 43 -15.61 3.83 1.90
C PRO A 43 -15.89 2.78 2.99
N ARG A 44 -16.32 3.22 4.17
CA ARG A 44 -16.78 2.27 5.18
C ARG A 44 -18.09 1.64 4.70
N GLU A 45 -18.14 0.31 4.67
CA GLU A 45 -19.41 -0.38 4.49
C GLU A 45 -20.40 0.14 5.55
N ARG A 46 -21.52 0.68 5.08
CA ARG A 46 -22.62 1.11 5.94
C ARG A 46 -23.37 -0.16 6.33
N THR A 47 -23.09 -0.69 7.52
CA THR A 47 -24.02 -1.60 8.21
C THR A 47 -25.28 -0.84 8.59
#